data_AF-A0A3A4SDW1-F1
#
_entry.id   AF-A0A3A4SDW1-F1
#
_cell.length_a   1.000
_cell.length_b   1.000
_cell.length_c   1.000
_cell.angle_alpha   90.00
_cell.angle_beta   90.00
_cell.angle_gamma   90.00
#
_symmetry.space_group_name_H-M   'P 1'
#
loop_
_entity.id
_entity.type
_entity.pdbx_description
1 polymer ?
#
loop_
_entity_poly.entity_id
_entity_poly.type
_entity_poly.pdbx_seq_one_letter_code
_entity_poly.pdbx_strand_id
1 'polypeptide(L)'
;MQMNLRNGMGFKAKAASPAIESLNSDGLRVSERISEIMMMCDRAHPIYEQISSFSIALYAMGFFEAPDLMSVQDIDSQEAAAILREHFTEVRAEDIPDGYAVSKSKEKYLLVAGDPAFPVHFAMVTDIRSDRPYFSKLPFFGSGHDSLNELMADFSGREDIHYFRLDRYGEIPPSARGKIYIFK
;
A
#
# COMPACT_ATOMS: atom_id res chain seq x y z
N MET A 1 -54.72 13.54 -53.17
CA MET A 1 -53.33 13.65 -53.64
C MET A 1 -52.44 13.27 -52.46
N GLN A 2 -51.83 12.08 -52.52
CA GLN A 2 -50.83 11.61 -51.56
C GLN A 2 -49.50 12.36 -51.76
N MET A 3 -48.72 12.54 -50.69
CA MET A 3 -47.24 12.64 -50.60
C MET A 3 -46.87 13.49 -49.38
N ASN A 4 -45.80 13.28 -48.61
CA ASN A 4 -44.96 12.12 -48.29
C ASN A 4 -44.09 12.61 -47.10
N LEU A 5 -43.89 11.77 -46.08
CA LEU A 5 -42.95 12.03 -44.97
C LEU A 5 -41.50 11.99 -45.47
N ARG A 6 -40.62 12.89 -45.01
CA ARG A 6 -39.18 12.60 -44.83
C ARG A 6 -38.55 13.33 -43.63
N ASN A 7 -37.95 12.50 -42.77
CA ASN A 7 -36.97 12.70 -41.69
C ASN A 7 -35.96 13.83 -41.92
N GLY A 8 -35.57 14.55 -40.87
CA GLY A 8 -34.38 14.27 -40.04
C GLY A 8 -33.56 15.58 -40.00
N MET A 9 -32.88 16.03 -38.95
CA MET A 9 -32.06 15.36 -37.96
C MET A 9 -31.89 16.39 -36.82
N GLY A 10 -32.39 16.10 -35.63
CA GLY A 10 -32.12 16.92 -34.46
C GLY A 10 -30.69 16.67 -33.99
N PHE A 11 -29.83 17.69 -34.09
CA PHE A 11 -28.54 17.69 -33.40
C PHE A 11 -28.80 17.72 -31.88
N LYS A 12 -28.88 16.55 -31.26
CA LYS A 12 -28.73 16.44 -29.80
C LYS A 12 -27.24 16.58 -29.51
N ALA A 13 -26.82 17.79 -29.16
CA ALA A 13 -25.55 18.00 -28.49
C ALA A 13 -25.58 17.21 -27.18
N LYS A 14 -24.87 16.07 -27.16
CA LYS A 14 -24.65 15.29 -25.96
C LYS A 14 -23.65 16.10 -25.14
N ALA A 15 -24.13 16.76 -24.09
CA ALA A 15 -23.25 17.39 -23.11
C ALA A 15 -22.34 16.29 -22.56
N ALA A 16 -21.06 16.32 -22.95
CA ALA A 16 -20.03 15.55 -22.29
C ALA A 16 -19.86 16.19 -20.91
N SER A 17 -20.51 15.61 -19.90
CA SER A 17 -20.11 15.83 -18.53
C SER A 17 -18.63 15.45 -18.45
N PRO A 18 -17.74 16.35 -17.98
CA PRO A 18 -16.37 15.93 -17.71
C PRO A 18 -16.49 14.84 -16.65
N ALA A 19 -16.08 13.63 -17.01
CA ALA A 19 -15.78 12.61 -16.02
C ALA A 19 -14.64 13.22 -15.21
N ILE A 20 -14.98 13.83 -14.08
CA ILE A 20 -14.04 13.97 -12.97
C ILE A 20 -13.71 12.50 -12.68
N GLU A 21 -12.55 12.03 -13.15
CA GLU A 21 -11.96 10.80 -12.65
C GLU A 21 -12.13 10.86 -11.15
N SER A 22 -12.97 9.98 -10.60
CA SER A 22 -13.22 9.94 -9.16
C SER A 22 -11.84 9.88 -8.52
N LEU A 23 -11.42 10.95 -7.83
CA LEU A 23 -10.16 10.99 -7.11
C LEU A 23 -10.07 9.68 -6.33
N ASN A 24 -9.05 8.87 -6.62
CA ASN A 24 -8.84 7.62 -5.92
C ASN A 24 -8.46 7.97 -4.48
N SER A 25 -9.46 8.17 -3.63
CA SER A 25 -9.30 8.60 -2.23
C SER A 25 -8.35 7.70 -1.47
N ASP A 26 -8.36 6.40 -1.80
CA ASP A 26 -7.47 5.41 -1.21
C ASP A 26 -6.01 5.68 -1.61
N GLY A 27 -5.76 6.01 -2.87
CA GLY A 27 -4.43 6.35 -3.38
C GLY A 27 -3.90 7.68 -2.82
N LEU A 28 -4.78 8.67 -2.63
CA LEU A 28 -4.45 9.92 -1.96
C LEU A 28 -4.05 9.65 -0.50
N ARG A 29 -4.83 8.85 0.22
CA ARG A 29 -4.55 8.48 1.61
C ARG A 29 -3.24 7.71 1.77
N VAL A 30 -2.92 6.80 0.85
CA VAL A 30 -1.61 6.13 0.83
C VAL A 30 -0.48 7.15 0.67
N SER A 31 -0.64 8.13 -0.23
CA SER A 31 0.36 9.18 -0.47
C SER A 31 0.55 10.09 0.76
N GLU A 32 -0.53 10.43 1.45
CA GLU A 32 -0.49 11.19 2.71
C GLU A 32 0.26 10.41 3.80
N ARG A 33 -0.03 9.12 3.96
CA ARG A 33 0.66 8.26 4.95
C ARG A 33 2.13 8.05 4.63
N ILE A 34 2.50 7.87 3.36
CA ILE A 34 3.91 7.85 2.95
C ILE A 34 4.59 9.16 3.34
N SER A 35 3.95 10.30 3.04
CA SER A 35 4.52 11.62 3.36
C SER A 35 4.71 11.81 4.86
N GLU A 36 3.73 11.38 5.66
CA GLU A 36 3.82 11.37 7.13
C GLU A 36 4.99 10.52 7.62
N ILE A 37 5.11 9.28 7.15
CA ILE A 37 6.24 8.38 7.49
C ILE A 37 7.57 9.05 7.13
N MET A 38 7.67 9.67 5.96
CA MET A 38 8.87 10.38 5.53
C MET A 38 9.16 11.63 6.39
N MET A 39 8.18 12.24 7.06
CA MET A 39 8.46 13.33 8.01
C MET A 39 9.01 12.83 9.35
N MET A 40 8.78 11.55 9.69
CA MET A 40 9.06 10.99 11.01
C MET A 40 10.23 10.02 11.02
N CYS A 41 10.41 9.30 9.92
CA CYS A 41 11.28 8.15 9.81
C CYS A 41 12.06 8.18 8.50
N ASP A 42 12.37 9.35 7.91
CA ASP A 42 13.19 9.38 6.70
C ASP A 42 14.60 8.81 6.93
N ARG A 43 15.29 8.52 5.82
CA ARG A 43 16.63 7.93 5.85
C ARG A 43 17.74 8.82 6.36
N ALA A 44 17.62 10.12 6.13
CA ALA A 44 18.69 11.07 6.45
C ALA A 44 18.66 11.43 7.93
N HIS A 45 17.46 11.61 8.49
CA HIS A 45 17.21 12.18 9.81
C HIS A 45 15.98 11.53 10.48
N PRO A 46 16.00 10.21 10.75
CA PRO A 46 14.86 9.55 11.39
C PRO A 46 14.65 10.11 12.80
N ILE A 47 13.42 10.50 13.11
CA ILE A 47 12.98 10.87 14.47
C ILE A 47 12.62 9.59 15.26
N TYR A 48 12.03 8.60 14.58
CA TYR A 48 11.61 7.33 15.18
C TYR A 48 12.26 6.12 14.50
N GLU A 49 13.35 5.63 15.08
CA GLU A 49 14.09 4.47 14.56
C GLU A 49 13.49 3.12 14.97
N GLN A 50 12.66 3.09 16.01
CA GLN A 50 12.24 1.84 16.65
C GLN A 50 11.04 1.17 15.97
N ILE A 51 10.35 1.84 15.04
CA ILE A 51 9.19 1.27 14.36
C ILE A 51 9.66 0.20 13.36
N SER A 52 9.06 -0.98 13.40
CA SER A 52 9.36 -2.09 12.49
C SER A 52 8.99 -1.77 11.03
N SER A 53 9.61 -2.47 10.08
CA SER A 53 9.20 -2.39 8.67
C SER A 53 7.78 -2.92 8.45
N PHE A 54 7.34 -3.88 9.27
CA PHE A 54 5.98 -4.41 9.25
C PHE A 54 4.94 -3.32 9.47
N SER A 55 5.08 -2.55 10.55
CA SER A 55 4.17 -1.45 10.88
C SER A 55 4.21 -0.36 9.82
N ILE A 56 5.39 0.00 9.33
CA ILE A 56 5.57 1.03 8.30
C ILE A 56 4.85 0.65 7.01
N ALA A 57 5.07 -0.57 6.50
CA ALA A 57 4.44 -1.03 5.26
C ALA A 57 2.92 -1.17 5.42
N LEU A 58 2.45 -1.77 6.51
CA LEU A 58 1.01 -1.96 6.78
C LEU A 58 0.30 -0.62 7.00
N TYR A 59 0.91 0.32 7.72
CA TYR A 59 0.38 1.67 7.90
C TYR A 59 0.27 2.39 6.57
N ALA A 60 1.35 2.43 5.78
CA ALA A 60 1.36 3.09 4.47
C ALA A 60 0.28 2.52 3.53
N MET A 61 0.08 1.20 3.54
CA MET A 61 -0.96 0.52 2.75
C MET A 61 -2.39 0.83 3.22
N GLY A 62 -2.61 1.48 4.37
CA GLY A 62 -3.96 1.69 4.86
C GLY A 62 -4.53 0.50 5.66
N PHE A 63 -3.70 -0.46 6.09
CA PHE A 63 -4.18 -1.65 6.80
C PHE A 63 -4.84 -1.29 8.14
N PHE A 64 -4.21 -0.38 8.91
CA PHE A 64 -4.76 0.07 10.18
C PHE A 64 -5.81 1.17 10.05
N GLU A 65 -6.87 1.04 10.83
CA GLU A 65 -7.77 2.14 11.21
C GLU A 65 -7.11 2.98 12.32
N ALA A 66 -6.11 3.77 11.92
CA ALA A 66 -5.40 4.70 12.78
C ALA A 66 -5.39 6.11 12.17
N PRO A 67 -5.49 7.17 13.00
CA PRO A 67 -5.44 8.57 12.53
C PRO A 67 -4.05 8.98 12.06
N ASP A 68 -3.00 8.46 12.71
CA ASP A 68 -1.59 8.75 12.44
C ASP A 68 -0.73 7.51 12.78
N LEU A 69 0.54 7.54 12.37
CA LEU A 69 1.53 6.49 12.61
C LEU A 69 1.77 6.26 14.11
N MET A 70 1.73 7.32 14.92
CA MET A 70 1.98 7.24 16.37
C MET A 70 0.87 6.53 17.14
N SER A 71 -0.29 6.38 16.52
CA SER A 71 -1.43 5.63 17.05
C SER A 71 -1.37 4.13 16.75
N VAL A 72 -0.39 3.70 15.93
CA VAL A 72 -0.18 2.30 15.57
C VAL A 72 0.74 1.64 16.60
N GLN A 73 0.29 0.51 17.15
CA GLN A 73 1.16 -0.34 17.96
C GLN A 73 2.16 -1.04 17.04
N ASP A 74 3.44 -1.03 17.40
CA ASP A 74 4.45 -1.69 16.59
C ASP A 74 4.23 -3.21 16.56
N ILE A 75 4.43 -3.79 15.38
CA ILE A 75 4.20 -5.20 15.06
C ILE A 75 5.52 -5.96 15.12
N ASP A 76 5.49 -7.13 15.75
CA ASP A 76 6.60 -8.09 15.68
C ASP A 76 6.42 -9.11 14.54
N SER A 77 7.42 -9.95 14.32
CA SER A 77 7.39 -10.94 13.24
C SER A 77 6.29 -12.01 13.40
N GLN A 78 5.89 -12.35 14.63
CA GLN A 78 4.82 -13.33 14.86
C GLN A 78 3.46 -12.75 14.51
N GLU A 79 3.21 -11.49 14.91
CA GLU A 79 2.03 -10.73 14.55
C GLU A 79 1.97 -10.50 13.03
N ALA A 80 3.10 -10.16 12.40
CA ALA A 80 3.21 -9.98 10.96
C ALA A 80 2.85 -11.26 10.19
N ALA A 81 3.36 -12.43 10.62
CA ALA A 81 3.02 -13.73 10.04
C ALA A 81 1.53 -14.05 10.17
N ALA A 82 0.93 -13.75 11.32
CA ALA A 82 -0.51 -13.94 11.53
C ALA A 82 -1.33 -13.04 10.59
N ILE A 83 -0.95 -11.78 10.44
CA ILE A 83 -1.59 -10.83 9.53
C ILE A 83 -1.52 -11.30 8.08
N LEU A 84 -0.35 -11.77 7.61
CA LEU A 84 -0.21 -12.34 6.26
C LEU A 84 -1.20 -13.47 6.04
N ARG A 85 -1.24 -14.43 6.95
CA ARG A 85 -2.12 -15.60 6.84
C ARG A 85 -3.61 -15.24 6.83
N GLU A 86 -4.01 -14.19 7.55
CA GLU A 86 -5.42 -13.86 7.77
C GLU A 86 -5.97 -12.84 6.78
N HIS A 87 -5.12 -11.98 6.22
CA HIS A 87 -5.56 -10.82 5.43
C HIS A 87 -4.91 -10.70 4.06
N PHE A 88 -3.98 -11.60 3.72
CA PHE A 88 -3.29 -11.56 2.44
C PHE A 88 -3.35 -12.90 1.74
N THR A 89 -3.45 -12.83 0.42
CA THR A 89 -3.28 -13.98 -0.46
C THR A 89 -1.93 -13.87 -1.16
N GLU A 90 -1.11 -14.91 -1.05
CA GLU A 90 0.14 -14.99 -1.80
C GLU A 90 -0.13 -15.03 -3.30
N VAL A 91 0.63 -14.26 -4.07
CA VAL A 91 0.54 -14.14 -5.52
C VAL A 91 1.93 -14.25 -6.13
N ARG A 92 2.00 -14.57 -7.42
CA ARG A 92 3.28 -14.55 -8.12
C ARG A 92 3.62 -13.12 -8.52
N ALA A 93 4.90 -12.80 -8.66
CA ALA A 93 5.33 -11.47 -9.10
C ALA A 93 4.69 -11.05 -10.44
N GLU A 94 4.54 -12.03 -11.34
CA GLU A 94 3.89 -11.90 -12.66
C GLU A 94 2.37 -11.63 -12.60
N ASP A 95 1.73 -11.84 -11.45
CA ASP A 95 0.30 -11.53 -11.25
C ASP A 95 0.09 -10.05 -10.87
N ILE A 96 1.16 -9.30 -10.60
CA ILE A 96 1.09 -7.85 -10.37
C ILE A 96 0.96 -7.15 -11.74
N PRO A 97 -0.03 -6.27 -11.95
CA PRO A 97 -0.23 -5.63 -13.26
C PRO A 97 0.99 -4.81 -13.74
N ASP A 98 1.36 -4.92 -15.03
CA ASP A 98 2.48 -4.22 -15.71
C ASP A 98 2.42 -2.66 -15.70
N GLY A 99 1.40 -2.10 -15.07
CA GLY A 99 1.24 -0.66 -14.85
C GLY A 99 0.74 -0.32 -13.46
N TYR A 100 0.97 -1.23 -12.51
CA TYR A 100 0.54 -1.06 -11.14
C TYR A 100 1.16 0.18 -10.52
N ALA A 101 0.30 1.07 -10.03
CA ALA A 101 0.65 2.20 -9.19
C ALA A 101 -0.37 2.31 -8.07
N VAL A 102 0.08 2.25 -6.81
CA VAL A 102 -0.78 2.23 -5.61
C VAL A 102 -1.68 3.47 -5.52
N SER A 103 -1.24 4.62 -6.05
CA SER A 103 -2.03 5.85 -6.11
C SER A 103 -3.22 5.76 -7.08
N LYS A 104 -3.17 4.85 -8.06
CA LYS A 104 -4.19 4.67 -9.11
C LYS A 104 -4.95 3.36 -8.99
N SER A 105 -4.44 2.42 -8.21
CA SER A 105 -4.98 1.07 -8.06
C SER A 105 -5.77 0.91 -6.77
N LYS A 106 -6.79 0.06 -6.84
CA LYS A 106 -7.63 -0.35 -5.71
C LYS A 106 -7.02 -1.50 -4.92
N GLU A 107 -6.25 -2.34 -5.59
CA GLU A 107 -5.50 -3.45 -5.00
C GLU A 107 -4.18 -2.95 -4.43
N LYS A 108 -3.71 -3.61 -3.38
CA LYS A 108 -2.47 -3.28 -2.68
C LYS A 108 -1.64 -4.53 -2.58
N TYR A 109 -0.35 -4.38 -2.88
CA TYR A 109 0.58 -5.49 -2.89
C TYR A 109 1.72 -5.22 -1.91
N LEU A 110 2.17 -6.30 -1.29
CA LEU A 110 3.22 -6.34 -0.32
C LEU A 110 4.29 -7.31 -0.80
N LEU A 111 5.54 -6.89 -0.74
CA LEU A 111 6.70 -7.76 -0.82
C LEU A 111 7.08 -8.17 0.61
N VAL A 112 7.28 -9.46 0.80
CA VAL A 112 7.73 -10.07 2.04
C VAL A 112 9.08 -10.73 1.78
N ALA A 113 10.08 -10.35 2.58
CA ALA A 113 11.36 -11.04 2.62
C ALA A 113 11.39 -12.03 3.79
N GLY A 114 11.81 -13.25 3.50
CA GLY A 114 11.91 -14.37 4.42
C GLY A 114 10.74 -15.33 4.31
N ASP A 115 10.80 -16.40 5.11
CA ASP A 115 9.72 -17.37 5.22
C ASP A 115 8.44 -16.63 5.68
N PRO A 116 7.29 -16.73 4.97
CA PRO A 116 6.06 -16.07 5.38
C PRO A 116 5.55 -16.46 6.78
N ALA A 117 5.96 -17.61 7.32
CA ALA A 117 5.68 -18.00 8.70
C ALA A 117 6.60 -17.30 9.72
N PHE A 118 7.73 -16.77 9.27
CA PHE A 118 8.73 -16.04 10.06
C PHE A 118 9.29 -14.85 9.26
N PRO A 119 8.44 -13.89 8.86
CA PRO A 119 8.85 -12.83 7.97
C PRO A 119 9.91 -11.96 8.63
N VAL A 120 10.87 -11.51 7.83
CA VAL A 120 11.96 -10.66 8.29
C VAL A 120 11.69 -9.21 7.92
N HIS A 121 11.02 -8.95 6.79
CA HIS A 121 10.76 -7.59 6.35
C HIS A 121 9.56 -7.47 5.42
N PHE A 122 8.82 -6.37 5.58
CA PHE A 122 7.75 -5.97 4.67
C PHE A 122 8.12 -4.72 3.88
N ALA A 123 7.76 -4.72 2.60
CA ALA A 123 7.79 -3.55 1.74
C ALA A 123 6.49 -3.43 0.93
N MET A 124 5.85 -2.27 0.96
CA MET A 124 4.71 -2.00 0.10
C MET A 124 5.18 -1.84 -1.35
N VAL A 125 4.51 -2.47 -2.30
CA VAL A 125 4.70 -2.17 -3.73
C VAL A 125 3.98 -0.86 -4.04
N THR A 126 4.69 0.12 -4.61
CA THR A 126 4.14 1.46 -4.87
C THR A 126 3.92 1.76 -6.34
N ASP A 127 4.93 1.55 -7.19
CA ASP A 127 4.82 1.77 -8.64
C ASP A 127 5.81 0.85 -9.35
N ILE A 128 5.32 -0.19 -10.03
CA ILE A 128 6.19 -1.22 -10.62
C ILE A 128 7.03 -0.72 -11.81
N ARG A 129 6.71 0.47 -12.33
CA ARG A 129 7.49 1.12 -13.41
C ARG A 129 8.57 2.05 -12.88
N SER A 130 8.59 2.31 -11.58
CA SER A 130 9.65 3.06 -10.92
C SER A 130 10.90 2.20 -10.82
N ASP A 131 12.08 2.81 -10.96
CA ASP A 131 13.36 2.16 -10.63
C ASP A 131 13.43 1.75 -9.14
N ARG A 132 12.58 2.38 -8.30
CA ARG A 132 12.43 2.12 -6.88
C ARG A 132 10.96 1.84 -6.54
N PRO A 133 10.47 0.62 -6.84
CA PRO A 133 9.04 0.31 -6.79
C PRO A 133 8.55 -0.06 -5.39
N TYR A 134 9.42 -0.14 -4.38
CA TYR A 134 9.08 -0.58 -3.04
C TYR A 134 9.22 0.54 -2.02
N PHE A 135 8.28 0.64 -1.09
CA PHE A 135 8.36 1.55 0.05
C PHE A 135 8.43 0.75 1.35
N SER A 136 9.47 0.97 2.15
CA SER A 136 9.68 0.27 3.41
C SER A 136 10.60 1.04 4.35
N LYS A 137 10.83 0.50 5.55
CA LYS A 137 11.84 1.00 6.49
C LYS A 137 12.98 0.01 6.66
N LEU A 138 14.17 0.37 6.21
CA LEU A 138 15.37 -0.42 6.41
C LEU A 138 15.82 -0.36 7.88
N PRO A 139 16.34 -1.45 8.46
CA PRO A 139 16.71 -1.51 9.87
C PRO A 139 17.66 -0.40 10.33
N PHE A 140 18.63 -0.02 9.49
CA PHE A 140 19.68 0.95 9.83
C PHE A 140 19.58 2.28 9.07
N PHE A 141 18.67 2.38 8.12
CA PHE A 141 18.64 3.49 7.16
C PHE A 141 17.28 4.16 7.06
N GLY A 142 16.31 3.87 7.93
CA GLY A 142 15.00 4.53 7.92
C GLY A 142 14.13 4.19 6.70
N SER A 143 13.08 4.97 6.50
CA SER A 143 12.02 4.76 5.52
C SER A 143 12.32 5.43 4.19
N GLY A 144 11.94 4.77 3.10
CA GLY A 144 12.11 5.32 1.78
C GLY A 144 11.67 4.38 0.67
N HIS A 145 11.85 4.85 -0.56
CA HIS A 145 11.67 4.04 -1.75
C HIS A 145 12.98 3.32 -2.13
N ASP A 146 12.88 2.05 -2.48
CA ASP A 146 13.99 1.18 -2.85
C ASP A 146 13.74 0.43 -4.15
N SER A 147 14.81 0.19 -4.89
CA SER A 147 14.89 -0.90 -5.85
C SER A 147 14.92 -2.25 -5.14
N LEU A 148 14.60 -3.33 -5.86
CA LEU A 148 14.73 -4.68 -5.29
C LEU A 148 16.17 -4.95 -4.80
N ASN A 149 17.17 -4.51 -5.56
CA ASN A 149 18.57 -4.72 -5.23
C ASN A 149 18.99 -3.95 -3.97
N GLU A 150 18.52 -2.72 -3.79
CA GLU A 150 18.79 -1.93 -2.58
C GLU A 150 18.14 -2.58 -1.36
N LEU A 151 16.88 -3.00 -1.49
CA LEU A 151 16.16 -3.69 -0.43
C LEU A 151 16.88 -4.98 -0.04
N MET A 152 17.27 -5.80 -1.02
CA MET A 152 17.92 -7.09 -0.82
C MET A 152 19.40 -6.99 -0.47
N ALA A 153 20.04 -5.82 -0.54
CA ALA A 153 21.42 -5.65 -0.08
C ALA A 153 21.52 -5.68 1.46
N ASP A 154 20.46 -5.26 2.14
CA ASP A 154 20.37 -5.26 3.61
C ASP A 154 20.04 -6.66 4.17
N PHE A 155 19.37 -7.49 3.38
CA PHE A 155 19.21 -8.91 3.65
C PHE A 155 20.43 -9.64 3.09
N SER A 156 21.01 -10.61 3.77
CA SER A 156 22.31 -11.20 3.38
C SER A 156 22.26 -12.11 2.13
N GLY A 157 21.41 -11.77 1.15
CA GLY A 157 21.26 -12.43 -0.14
C GLY A 157 20.58 -13.79 -0.09
N ARG A 158 19.88 -14.12 1.01
CA ARG A 158 19.39 -15.47 1.32
C ARG A 158 17.91 -15.57 1.72
N GLU A 159 17.21 -14.45 1.75
CA GLU A 159 15.79 -14.45 2.11
C GLU A 159 14.97 -14.78 0.86
N ASP A 160 14.02 -15.71 0.98
CA ASP A 160 13.03 -15.96 -0.06
C ASP A 160 12.12 -14.73 -0.21
N ILE A 161 11.77 -14.40 -1.45
CA ILE A 161 10.93 -13.23 -1.77
C ILE A 161 9.55 -13.71 -2.16
N HIS A 162 8.56 -13.19 -1.45
CA HIS A 162 7.15 -13.52 -1.65
C HIS A 162 6.36 -12.24 -1.93
N TYR A 163 5.34 -12.36 -2.78
CA TYR A 163 4.42 -11.27 -3.05
C TYR A 163 3.04 -11.63 -2.54
N PHE A 164 2.39 -10.64 -1.94
CA PHE A 164 1.09 -10.80 -1.31
C PHE A 164 0.16 -9.71 -1.79
N ARG A 165 -1.08 -10.07 -2.08
CA ARG A 165 -2.16 -9.12 -2.33
C ARG A 165 -3.00 -8.99 -1.07
N LEU A 166 -3.27 -7.76 -0.65
CA LEU A 166 -4.19 -7.48 0.44
C LEU A 166 -5.62 -7.87 0.02
N ASP A 167 -6.24 -8.76 0.78
CA ASP A 167 -7.63 -9.12 0.59
C ASP A 167 -8.53 -7.99 1.13
N ARG A 168 -9.50 -7.53 0.34
CA ARG A 168 -10.38 -6.43 0.74
C ARG A 168 -11.21 -6.83 1.97
N TYR A 169 -10.92 -6.14 3.09
CA TYR A 169 -11.61 -6.06 4.39
C TYR A 169 -12.73 -7.08 4.68
N GLY A 170 -12.39 -8.13 5.43
CA GLY A 170 -13.26 -8.68 6.48
C GLY A 170 -13.16 -7.84 7.78
N GLU A 171 -13.86 -8.23 8.85
CA GLU A 171 -13.75 -7.56 10.16
C GLU A 171 -12.29 -7.42 10.57
N ILE A 172 -11.81 -6.18 10.62
CA ILE A 172 -10.45 -5.84 11.08
C ILE A 172 -10.29 -6.36 12.51
N PRO A 173 -9.21 -7.11 12.82
CA PRO A 173 -8.99 -7.64 14.16
C PRO A 173 -9.06 -6.52 15.20
N PRO A 174 -9.67 -6.75 16.39
CA PRO A 174 -9.70 -5.75 17.45
C PRO A 174 -8.32 -5.22 17.86
N SER A 175 -7.25 -5.98 17.62
CA SER A 175 -5.85 -5.57 17.81
C SER A 175 -5.38 -4.52 16.80
N ALA A 176 -5.92 -4.51 15.58
CA ALA A 176 -5.60 -3.54 14.53
C ALA A 176 -6.45 -2.26 14.61
N ARG A 177 -7.40 -2.18 15.56
CA ARG A 177 -8.08 -0.95 15.94
C ARG A 177 -7.21 -0.21 16.95
N GLY A 178 -6.74 0.98 16.60
CA GLY A 178 -5.91 1.81 17.47
C GLY A 178 -6.57 1.98 18.85
N LYS A 179 -5.85 1.64 19.92
CA LYS A 179 -6.34 1.76 21.30
C LYS A 179 -5.95 3.13 21.84
N ILE A 180 -6.92 4.00 22.06
CA ILE A 180 -6.70 5.28 22.76
C ILE A 180 -6.60 4.99 24.26
N TYR A 181 -5.43 5.21 24.85
CA TYR A 181 -5.24 5.18 26.30
C TYR A 181 -5.38 6.60 26.86
N ILE A 182 -6.44 6.85 27.64
CA ILE A 182 -6.59 8.08 28.43
C ILE A 182 -6.04 7.80 29.83
N PHE A 183 -4.91 8.42 30.17
CA PHE A 183 -4.41 8.45 31.54
C PHE A 183 -5.19 9.50 32.35
N LYS A 184 -5.69 9.12 33.53
CA LYS A 184 -6.33 10.03 34.51
C LYS A 184 -5.32 10.54 35.52
#